data_AF-A0A2T6KCH1-F1
#
_entry.id   AF-A0A2T6KCH1-F1
#
_cell.length_a   1.000
_cell.length_b   1.000
_cell.length_c   1.000
_cell.angle_alpha   90.00
_cell.angle_beta   90.00
_cell.angle_gamma   90.00
#
_symmetry.space_group_name_H-M   'P 1'
#
loop_
_entity.id
_entity.type
_entity.pdbx_description
1 polymer ?
#
loop_
_entity_poly.entity_id
_entity_poly.type
_entity_poly.pdbx_seq_one_letter_code
_entity_poly.pdbx_strand_id
1 'polypeptide(L)' 'MSLIYYELKRLVDDYYKCENFTIKEQILFDIKFLTEALIFNEQHNPSIKELINPIS' A
#
# COMPACT_ATOMS: atom_id res chain seq x y z
N MET A 1 1.96 11.33 0.36
CA MET A 1 1.65 9.99 0.90
C MET A 1 0.15 9.72 1.06
N SER A 2 -0.73 10.72 1.25
CA SER A 2 -2.15 10.50 1.62
C SER A 2 -3.04 9.77 0.61
N LEU A 3 -2.80 9.89 -0.70
CA LEU A 3 -3.71 9.31 -1.71
C LEU A 3 -3.68 7.78 -1.73
N ILE A 4 -2.49 7.16 -1.64
CA ILE A 4 -2.39 5.69 -1.68
C ILE A 4 -3.00 5.07 -0.42
N TYR A 5 -2.78 5.68 0.76
CA TYR A 5 -3.45 5.20 1.99
C TYR A 5 -4.98 5.37 1.92
N TYR A 6 -5.46 6.47 1.31
CA TYR A 6 -6.89 6.69 1.10
C TYR A 6 -7.50 5.61 0.19
N GLU A 7 -6.85 5.29 -0.93
CA GLU A 7 -7.32 4.25 -1.84
C GLU A 7 -7.22 2.85 -1.24
N LEU A 8 -6.16 2.54 -0.48
CA LEU A 8 -6.07 1.27 0.26
C LEU A 8 -7.21 1.12 1.27
N LYS A 9 -7.53 2.19 2.01
CA LYS A 9 -8.66 2.17 2.94
C LYS A 9 -9.97 1.88 2.20
N ARG A 10 -10.20 2.53 1.06
CA ARG A 10 -11.39 2.29 0.23
C ARG A 10 -11.46 0.85 -0.29
N LEU A 11 -10.35 0.30 -0.79
CA LEU A 11 -10.30 -1.07 -1.28
C LEU A 11 -10.58 -2.08 -0.16
N VAL A 12 -10.06 -1.85 1.05
CA VAL A 12 -10.37 -2.69 2.21
C VAL A 12 -11.86 -2.63 2.54
N ASP A 13 -12.46 -1.44 2.57
CA ASP A 13 -13.91 -1.29 2.78
C ASP A 13 -14.72 -2.00 1.69
N ASP A 14 -14.31 -1.89 0.43
CA ASP A 14 -14.95 -2.53 -0.71
C ASP A 14 -14.83 -4.06 -0.64
N TYR A 15 -13.69 -4.60 -0.22
CA TYR A 15 -13.47 -6.04 0.00
C TYR A 15 -14.48 -6.63 1.01
N TYR A 16 -14.71 -5.94 2.11
CA TYR A 16 -15.64 -6.40 3.15
C TYR A 16 -17.10 -6.25 2.75
N LYS A 17 -17.45 -5.25 1.94
CA LYS A 17 -18.81 -5.03 1.42
C LYS A 17 -19.13 -5.86 0.17
N CYS A 18 -18.13 -6.40 -0.51
CA CYS A 18 -18.32 -7.17 -1.73
C CYS A 18 -18.80 -8.60 -1.41
N GLU A 19 -19.98 -8.93 -1.91
CA GLU A 19 -20.56 -10.28 -1.84
C GLU A 19 -20.12 -11.17 -3.02
N ASN A 20 -19.73 -10.56 -4.14
CA ASN A 20 -19.26 -11.29 -5.32
C ASN A 20 -17.84 -11.84 -5.09
N PHE A 21 -17.71 -13.16 -5.04
CA PHE A 21 -16.45 -13.83 -4.75
C PHE A 21 -15.32 -13.48 -5.72
N THR A 22 -15.59 -13.49 -7.03
CA THR A 22 -14.58 -13.21 -8.05
C THR A 22 -14.06 -11.78 -7.96
N ILE A 23 -14.96 -10.80 -7.77
CA ILE A 23 -14.56 -9.40 -7.58
C ILE A 23 -13.79 -9.24 -6.26
N LYS A 24 -14.19 -9.95 -5.22
CA LYS A 24 -13.50 -9.94 -3.93
C LYS A 24 -12.06 -10.45 -4.02
N GLU A 25 -11.79 -11.47 -4.83
CA GLU A 25 -10.42 -11.92 -5.11
C GLU A 25 -9.60 -10.86 -5.86
N GLN A 26 -10.21 -10.16 -6.83
CA GLN A 26 -9.55 -9.07 -7.56
C GLN A 26 -9.20 -7.91 -6.62
N ILE A 27 -10.14 -7.48 -5.77
CA ILE A 27 -9.89 -6.43 -4.77
C ILE A 27 -8.76 -6.84 -3.81
N LEU A 28 -8.73 -8.10 -3.37
CA LEU A 28 -7.67 -8.60 -2.49
C LEU A 28 -6.29 -8.55 -3.18
N PHE A 29 -6.24 -8.87 -4.47
CA PHE A 29 -5.02 -8.76 -5.25
C PHE A 29 -4.52 -7.30 -5.30
N ASP A 30 -5.42 -6.36 -5.59
CA ASP A 30 -5.10 -4.92 -5.64
C ASP A 30 -4.60 -4.39 -4.30
N ILE A 31 -5.23 -4.79 -3.19
CA ILE A 31 -4.79 -4.44 -1.83
C ILE A 31 -3.36 -4.91 -1.60
N LYS A 32 -3.03 -6.16 -1.94
CA LYS A 32 -1.69 -6.73 -1.75
C LYS A 32 -0.66 -5.98 -2.58
N PHE A 33 -0.95 -5.80 -3.87
CA PHE A 33 -0.05 -5.10 -4.80
C PHE A 33 0.29 -3.67 -4.33
N LEU A 34 -0.73 -2.90 -3.93
CA LEU A 34 -0.54 -1.52 -3.46
C LEU A 34 0.19 -1.47 -2.10
N THR A 35 -0.06 -2.44 -1.23
CA THR A 35 0.64 -2.54 0.06
C THR A 35 2.12 -2.84 -0.15
N GLU A 36 2.45 -3.77 -1.04
CA GLU A 36 3.84 -4.10 -1.40
C GLU A 36 4.56 -2.90 -2.03
N ALA A 37 3.89 -2.19 -2.94
CA ALA A 37 4.43 -0.98 -3.55
C ALA A 37 4.71 0.13 -2.51
N LEU A 38 3.84 0.28 -1.52
CA LEU A 38 4.08 1.21 -0.40
C LEU A 38 5.30 0.82 0.41
N ILE A 39 5.39 -0.46 0.83
CA ILE A 39 6.53 -0.96 1.62
C ILE A 39 7.84 -0.74 0.86
N PHE A 40 7.86 -1.09 -0.43
CA PHE A 40 9.03 -0.89 -1.29
C PHE A 40 9.41 0.60 -1.36
N ASN A 41 8.44 1.48 -1.59
CA ASN A 41 8.69 2.91 -1.68
C ASN A 41 9.18 3.52 -0.35
N GLU A 42 8.66 3.08 0.79
CA GLU A 42 9.16 3.51 2.11
C GLU A 42 10.59 3.02 2.36
N GLN A 43 10.90 1.78 2.00
CA GLN A 43 12.23 1.19 2.17
C GLN A 43 13.28 1.78 1.21
N HIS A 44 12.86 2.33 0.08
CA HIS A 44 13.76 2.80 -0.98
C HIS A 44 13.67 4.30 -1.25
N ASN A 45 13.04 5.09 -0.37
CA ASN A 45 13.11 6.54 -0.43
C ASN A 45 14.49 7.03 0.11
N PRO A 46 15.41 7.50 -0.76
CA PRO A 46 16.77 7.88 -0.36
C PRO A 46 16.80 9.06 0.64
N SER A 47 15.73 9.86 0.69
CA SER A 47 15.59 10.99 1.62
C SER A 47 15.59 10.58 3.10
N ILE A 48 15.23 9.33 3.42
CA ILE A 48 15.31 8.81 4.80
C ILE A 48 16.68 8.20 5.08
N LYS A 49 17.32 7.54 4.09
CA LYS A 49 18.63 6.89 4.27
C LYS A 49 19.74 7.88 4.66
N GLU A 50 19.69 9.12 4.17
CA GLU A 50 20.64 10.18 4.57
C GLU A 50 20.40 10.70 6.00
N LEU A 51 19.21 10.54 6.57
CA LEU A 51 18.90 10.95 7.95
C LEU A 51 19.34 9.92 9.00
N ILE A 52 19.48 8.65 8.63
CA ILE A 52 19.85 7.54 9.54
C ILE A 52 21.35 7.21 9.57
N ASN A 53 22.17 7.90 8.78
CA ASN A 53 23.63 7.70 8.80
C ASN A 53 24.38 9.05 8.88
N PRO A 54 24.54 9.64 10.08
CA PRO A 54 25.13 10.97 10.22
C PRO A 54 26.67 10.99 10.30
N ILE A 55 27.39 9.93 9.91
CA ILE A 55 28.86 9.93 9.97
C ILE A 55 29.46 9.22 8.75
N SER A 56 29.86 10.02 7.75
CA SER A 56 31.01 9.77 6.88
C SER A 56 32.03 10.87 7.14
#